data_AF-A0ABD6FHD5-F1
#
_entry.id   AF-A0ABD6FHD5-F1
#
_cell.length_a   1.000
_cell.length_b   1.000
_cell.length_c   1.000
_cell.angle_alpha   90.00
_cell.angle_beta   90.00
_cell.angle_gamma   90.00
#
_symmetry.space_group_name_H-M   'P 1'
#
loop_
_entity.id
_entity.type
_entity.pdbx_description
1 polymer ?
#
loop_
_entity_poly.entity_id
_entity_poly.type
_entity_poly.pdbx_seq_one_letter_code
_entity_poly.pdbx_strand_id
1 'polypeptide(L)'
;MLDSVAAVVIDHVAPFELGVVCEVFGIDRREEGVPLFDFRICAERPGEPVPTSMPMRLIPECGLDELVDADLVVVPAATVRDEYPP
;
A
#
# COMPACT_ATOMS: atom_id res chain seq x y z
N MET A 1 -2.70 14.54 13.90
CA MET A 1 -1.40 14.58 13.20
C MET A 1 -1.37 13.31 12.35
N LEU A 2 -0.74 13.34 11.19
CA LEU A 2 -0.68 12.15 10.34
C LEU A 2 0.49 11.29 10.81
N ASP A 3 0.22 10.15 11.46
CA ASP A 3 1.26 9.29 12.04
C ASP A 3 1.26 7.89 11.40
N SER A 4 0.09 7.39 10.99
CA SER A 4 -0.07 6.09 10.34
C SER A 4 -0.59 6.21 8.91
N VAL A 5 0.01 5.47 7.97
CA VAL A 5 -0.36 5.50 6.55
C VAL A 5 -0.43 4.07 6.02
N ALA A 6 -1.53 3.72 5.38
CA ALA A 6 -1.70 2.41 4.77
C ALA A 6 -1.97 2.52 3.27
N ALA A 7 -1.19 1.82 2.46
CA ALA A 7 -1.47 1.63 1.04
C ALA A 7 -2.23 0.31 0.84
N VAL A 8 -3.41 0.36 0.24
CA VAL A 8 -4.14 -0.87 -0.15
C VAL A 8 -3.73 -1.29 -1.56
N VAL A 9 -3.41 -2.57 -1.75
CA VAL A 9 -3.10 -3.14 -3.06
C VAL A 9 -4.07 -4.26 -3.41
N ILE A 10 -4.47 -4.27 -4.68
CA ILE A 10 -5.28 -5.32 -5.30
C ILE A 10 -4.56 -5.84 -6.55
N ASP A 11 -5.12 -6.88 -7.17
CA ASP A 11 -4.58 -7.41 -8.42
C ASP A 11 -4.41 -6.31 -9.48
N HIS A 12 -3.33 -6.44 -10.25
CA HIS A 12 -2.94 -5.50 -11.30
C HIS A 12 -2.62 -4.09 -10.80
N VAL A 13 -2.22 -3.94 -9.54
CA VAL A 13 -1.62 -2.68 -9.05
C VAL A 13 -0.44 -2.27 -9.93
N ALA A 14 -0.38 -0.97 -10.24
CA ALA A 14 0.71 -0.36 -11.00
C ALA A 14 1.93 -0.14 -10.09
N PRO A 15 3.08 -0.82 -10.34
CA PRO A 15 4.23 -0.72 -9.45
C PRO A 15 4.81 0.69 -9.35
N PHE A 16 4.76 1.48 -10.43
CA PHE A 16 5.27 2.86 -10.41
C PHE A 16 4.47 3.74 -9.44
N GLU A 17 3.15 3.71 -9.52
CA GLU A 17 2.27 4.51 -8.66
C GLU A 17 2.42 4.09 -7.19
N LEU A 18 2.45 2.78 -6.91
CA LEU A 18 2.77 2.29 -5.56
C LEU A 18 4.17 2.73 -5.11
N GLY A 19 5.15 2.72 -6.00
CA GLY A 19 6.51 3.17 -5.73
C GLY A 19 6.58 4.63 -5.27
N VAL A 20 5.77 5.53 -5.86
CA VAL A 20 5.67 6.93 -5.40
C VAL A 20 5.13 6.99 -3.96
N VAL A 21 4.15 6.16 -3.62
CA VAL A 21 3.62 6.07 -2.24
C VAL A 21 4.70 5.59 -1.27
N CYS A 22 5.44 4.55 -1.64
CA CYS A 22 6.58 4.06 -0.85
C CYS A 22 7.68 5.12 -0.67
N GLU A 23 7.97 5.89 -1.72
CA GLU A 23 8.97 6.97 -1.68
C GLU A 23 8.58 8.07 -0.69
N VAL A 24 7.31 8.47 -0.67
CA VAL A 24 6.81 9.55 0.18
C VAL A 24 6.67 9.12 1.64
N PHE A 25 6.13 7.93 1.91
CA PHE A 25 5.75 7.51 3.27
C PHE A 25 6.63 6.41 3.87
N GLY A 26 7.26 5.57 3.04
CA GLY A 26 8.01 4.40 3.49
C GLY A 26 9.49 4.63 3.74
N ILE A 27 10.06 5.74 3.25
CA ILE A 27 11.48 6.07 3.44
C ILE A 27 11.64 7.01 4.63
N ASP A 28 12.50 6.63 5.57
CA ASP A 28 12.86 7.47 6.71
C ASP A 28 13.68 8.69 6.25
N ARG A 29 13.03 9.86 6.30
CA ARG A 29 13.62 11.17 5.95
C ARG A 29 13.69 12.11 7.16
N ARG A 30 13.79 11.57 8.37
CA ARG A 30 13.88 12.40 9.59
C ARG A 30 15.09 13.33 9.59
N GLU A 31 16.20 12.93 8.98
CA GLU A 31 17.37 13.81 8.81
C GLU A 31 17.10 15.04 7.94
N GLU A 32 16.08 14.96 7.07
CA GLU A 32 15.63 16.05 6.19
C GLU A 32 14.47 16.86 6.83
N GLY A 33 14.08 16.53 8.06
CA GLY A 33 12.99 17.20 8.78
C GLY A 33 11.59 16.69 8.48
N VAL A 34 11.46 15.56 7.75
CA VAL A 34 10.18 14.91 7.46
C VAL A 34 9.78 13.96 8.61
N PRO A 35 8.51 13.94 9.05
CA PRO A 35 8.05 12.96 10.02
C PRO A 35 8.25 11.51 9.54
N LEU A 36 8.50 10.60 10.48
CA LEU A 36 8.44 9.17 10.20
C LEU A 36 6.98 8.72 10.26
N PHE A 37 6.55 7.93 9.28
CA PHE A 37 5.21 7.34 9.25
C PHE A 37 5.29 5.85 9.60
N ASP A 38 4.31 5.36 10.34
CA ASP A 38 4.00 3.94 10.38
C ASP A 38 3.34 3.55 9.05
N PHE A 39 4.16 3.18 8.07
CA PHE A 39 3.73 2.87 6.71
C PHE A 39 3.52 1.38 6.50
N ARG A 40 2.30 1.00 6.10
CA ARG A 40 1.86 -0.39 5.87
C ARG A 40 1.39 -0.57 4.44
N ILE A 41 1.70 -1.72 3.82
CA ILE A 41 1.11 -2.14 2.53
C ILE A 41 0.18 -3.31 2.82
N CYS A 42 -1.09 -3.12 2.53
CA CYS A 42 -2.17 -4.03 2.91
C CYS A 42 -2.79 -4.71 1.70
N ALA A 43 -3.07 -6.00 1.81
CA ALA A 43 -3.76 -6.78 0.78
C ALA A 43 -4.91 -7.60 1.37
N GLU A 44 -5.79 -8.06 0.48
CA GLU A 44 -6.90 -8.96 0.82
C GLU A 44 -6.39 -10.25 1.50
N ARG A 45 -5.26 -10.79 1.01
CA ARG A 45 -4.62 -12.00 1.55
C ARG A 45 -3.15 -11.70 1.91
N PRO A 46 -2.86 -11.32 3.17
CA PRO A 46 -1.48 -11.03 3.59
C PRO A 46 -0.58 -12.27 3.46
N GLY A 47 0.66 -12.05 3.04
CA GLY A 47 1.65 -13.10 2.80
C GLY A 47 1.46 -13.88 1.49
N GLU A 48 0.38 -13.62 0.74
CA GLU A 48 0.18 -14.20 -0.58
C GLU A 48 0.65 -13.27 -1.71
N PRO A 49 1.15 -13.81 -2.84
CA PRO A 49 1.57 -12.99 -3.96
C PRO A 49 0.40 -12.29 -4.67
N VAL A 50 0.44 -10.95 -4.72
CA VAL A 50 -0.46 -10.11 -5.52
C VAL A 50 0.16 -9.87 -6.91
N PRO A 51 -0.52 -10.23 -8.02
CA PRO A 51 -0.07 -9.91 -9.35
C PRO A 51 -0.09 -8.40 -9.58
N THR A 52 0.96 -7.87 -10.21
CA THR A 52 1.01 -6.45 -10.60
C THR A 52 0.61 -6.29 -12.08
N SER A 53 0.56 -5.06 -12.58
CA SER A 53 0.45 -4.81 -14.03
C SER A 53 1.71 -5.14 -14.84
N MET A 54 2.77 -5.59 -14.16
CA MET A 54 4.08 -5.96 -14.71
C MET A 54 4.38 -7.45 -14.45
N PRO A 55 5.38 -8.06 -15.10
CA PRO A 55 5.75 -9.47 -14.89
C PRO A 55 6.50 -9.69 -13.56
N MET A 56 5.93 -9.20 -12.46
CA MET A 56 6.41 -9.34 -11.09
C MET A 56 5.22 -9.42 -10.12
N ARG A 57 5.49 -9.90 -8.90
CA ARG A 57 4.50 -9.97 -7.83
C ARG A 57 4.99 -9.24 -6.59
N LEU A 58 4.03 -8.69 -5.84
CA LEU A 58 4.24 -8.14 -4.51
C LEU A 58 3.77 -9.16 -3.47
N ILE A 59 4.38 -9.20 -2.30
CA ILE A 59 3.92 -10.02 -1.17
C ILE A 59 3.75 -9.07 0.02
N PRO A 60 2.57 -8.41 0.15
CA PRO A 60 2.30 -7.53 1.27
C PRO A 60 2.11 -8.33 2.56
N GLU A 61 2.62 -7.80 3.68
CA GLU A 61 2.58 -8.49 4.98
C GLU A 61 1.30 -8.19 5.76
N CYS A 62 0.63 -7.07 5.48
CA CYS A 62 -0.53 -6.60 6.23
C CYS A 62 -1.86 -6.95 5.54
N GLY A 63 -2.88 -7.23 6.35
CA GLY A 63 -4.26 -7.47 5.90
C GLY A 63 -5.09 -6.20 5.80
N LEU A 64 -6.31 -6.28 5.26
CA LEU A 64 -7.21 -5.13 5.14
C LEU A 64 -7.70 -4.58 6.49
N ASP A 65 -7.67 -5.37 7.55
CA ASP A 65 -8.06 -4.91 8.90
C ASP A 65 -7.19 -3.75 9.39
N GLU A 66 -5.93 -3.69 8.95
CA GLU A 66 -4.98 -2.63 9.28
C GLU A 66 -5.39 -1.25 8.71
N LEU A 67 -6.30 -1.22 7.72
CA LEU A 67 -6.82 0.02 7.13
C LEU A 67 -7.76 0.77 8.07
N VAL A 68 -8.42 0.09 9.01
CA VAL A 68 -9.43 0.69 9.89
C VAL A 68 -8.83 1.74 10.81
N ASP A 69 -7.61 1.48 11.29
CA ASP A 69 -6.92 2.32 12.26
C ASP A 69 -5.89 3.26 11.61
N ALA A 70 -5.82 3.32 10.27
CA ALA A 70 -4.90 4.20 9.56
C ALA A 70 -5.44 5.64 9.47
N ASP A 71 -4.59 6.64 9.75
CA ASP A 71 -4.95 8.06 9.60
C ASP A 71 -5.14 8.45 8.13
N LEU A 72 -4.42 7.79 7.22
CA LEU A 72 -4.54 7.95 5.77
C LEU A 72 -4.48 6.58 5.07
N VAL A 73 -5.49 6.34 4.23
CA VAL A 73 -5.48 5.23 3.27
C VAL A 73 -5.14 5.77 1.88
N VAL A 74 -4.12 5.19 1.26
CA VAL A 74 -3.71 5.50 -0.11
C VAL A 74 -4.13 4.36 -1.02
N VAL A 75 -4.75 4.71 -2.16
CA VAL A 75 -5.18 3.77 -3.19
C VAL A 75 -4.35 4.03 -4.45
N PRO A 76 -3.24 3.30 -4.68
CA PRO A 76 -2.47 3.40 -5.91
C PRO A 76 -3.31 2.94 -7.12
N ALA A 77 -2.91 3.36 -8.32
CA ALA A 77 -3.59 2.92 -9.52
C ALA A 77 -3.52 1.38 -9.66
N ALA A 78 -4.65 0.78 -9.97
CA ALA A 78 -4.80 -0.63 -10.25
C ALA A 78 -5.95 -0.82 -11.24
N THR A 79 -6.07 -2.02 -11.82
CA THR A 79 -7.29 -2.37 -12.54
C THR A 79 -8.42 -2.55 -11.54
N VAL A 80 -9.35 -1.60 -11.51
CA VAL A 80 -10.56 -1.69 -10.66
C VAL A 80 -11.43 -2.83 -11.19
N ARG A 81 -11.77 -3.77 -10.30
CA ARG A 81 -12.66 -4.88 -10.62
C ARG A 81 -14.10 -4.39 -10.66
N ASP A 82 -14.91 -4.93 -11.57
CA ASP A 82 -16.35 -4.67 -11.62
C ASP A 82 -17.08 -5.27 -10.41
N GLU A 83 -16.56 -6.38 -9.89
CA GLU A 83 -17.07 -7.08 -8.71
C GLU A 83 -15.93 -7.46 -7.76
N TYR A 84 -16.19 -7.38 -6.46
CA TYR A 84 -15.29 -7.85 -5.41
C TYR A 84 -15.92 -9.04 -4.69
N PRO A 85 -15.13 -10.04 -4.26
CA PRO A 85 -15.62 -11.07 -3.36
C PRO A 85 -16.26 -10.43 -2.11
N PRO A 86 -17.36 -11.00 -1.58
CA PRO A 86 -17.99 -10.52 -0.36
C PRO A 86 -17.12 -10.70 0.88
#